data_AF-A0A504LGG3-F1
#
_entry.id   AF-A0A504LGG3-F1
#
_cell.length_a   1.000
_cell.length_b   1.000
_cell.length_c   1.000
_cell.angle_alpha   90.00
_cell.angle_beta   90.00
_cell.angle_gamma   90.00
#
_symmetry.space_group_name_H-M   'P 1'
#
loop_
_entity.id
_entity.type
_entity.pdbx_description
1 polymer ?
#
loop_
_entity_poly.entity_id
_entity_poly.type
_entity_poly.pdbx_seq_one_letter_code
_entity_poly.pdbx_strand_id
1 'polypeptide(L)'
;VVKHAFFPALLTYGSLFYIVDIEAMKMGLKGLPSRSRHPALQGAVRSLMGICAFVILAGLVYYGIGWTKTFFGSAATWMIVAALIIVYVVLVAYRAKHPDLPLESLKGDIREIPHFGETARTGLHFLLPVVLLIWCLMVEELSPGLSAFWGSAALMALVVTQRPLTAFFRAERQLAPRWREGFVDLIEGLSAAARNMTTVGIATATAGIIVGTVLLTGVGLVMTELVEFISAGSFMIMLLFTAVICLILGMGLPTTASYVVVATLMAPVMVNLAAQNDLAVPLVAVHLFVFYFGLMADVTPPVGLAAYAAAAISGADPVKTGFQGFKYEIRTGLLPFIFIFNNGLLMIDLQGPLDFILVIVTSALAMVAFVAATQNWFLVRNRWYEAIALLLICFTLFRPGYWLDLVDEPFVEKPVSQLNQTVDATPAGQAVRLRLKTVNINGDEIEKLVRLDLAEGKNATERLESAGLSVSELGDSMTVGIVRLGSQAAKFGLQPGDEITGVMVPNDRPSRYWFVLPALCLFGLVFWLQRRRKQAALPVGAVP
;
A
#
# COMPACT_ATOMS: atom_id res chain seq x y z
N VAL A 1 -8.16 4.01 -3.59
CA VAL A 1 -7.06 3.79 -2.61
C VAL A 1 -6.49 2.38 -2.68
N VAL A 2 -7.28 1.31 -2.48
CA VAL A 2 -6.79 -0.08 -2.45
C VAL A 2 -5.98 -0.45 -3.70
N LYS A 3 -6.49 -0.11 -4.90
CA LYS A 3 -5.77 -0.26 -6.18
C LYS A 3 -4.35 0.32 -6.14
N HIS A 4 -4.22 1.55 -5.66
CA HIS A 4 -2.94 2.28 -5.61
C HIS A 4 -1.99 1.78 -4.51
N ALA A 5 -2.53 1.24 -3.42
CA ALA A 5 -1.74 0.71 -2.31
C ALA A 5 -1.27 -0.75 -2.52
N PHE A 6 -1.93 -1.50 -3.41
CA PHE A 6 -1.69 -2.93 -3.61
C PHE A 6 -0.23 -3.25 -3.96
N PHE A 7 0.33 -2.57 -4.97
CA PHE A 7 1.68 -2.86 -5.43
C PHE A 7 2.76 -2.43 -4.43
N PRO A 8 2.72 -1.22 -3.82
CA PRO A 8 3.63 -0.85 -2.75
C PRO A 8 3.60 -1.80 -1.55
N ALA A 9 2.41 -2.30 -1.18
CA ALA A 9 2.28 -3.29 -0.12
C ALA A 9 3.00 -4.60 -0.47
N LEU A 10 2.83 -5.11 -1.68
CA LEU A 10 3.50 -6.34 -2.13
C LEU A 10 5.03 -6.17 -2.12
N LEU A 11 5.54 -5.03 -2.60
CA LEU A 11 6.98 -4.72 -2.52
C LEU A 11 7.46 -4.67 -1.07
N THR A 12 6.72 -4.02 -0.18
CA THR A 12 7.07 -3.92 1.25
C THR A 12 7.14 -5.30 1.90
N TYR A 13 6.11 -6.14 1.76
CA TYR A 13 6.10 -7.49 2.30
C TYR A 13 7.19 -8.37 1.69
N GLY A 14 7.36 -8.33 0.37
CA GLY A 14 8.42 -9.06 -0.32
C GLY A 14 9.82 -8.67 0.18
N SER A 15 10.03 -7.37 0.43
CA SER A 15 11.28 -6.86 1.03
C SER A 15 11.50 -7.39 2.42
N LEU A 16 10.47 -7.38 3.28
CA LEU A 16 10.59 -7.87 4.65
C LEU A 16 10.92 -9.37 4.68
N PHE A 17 10.26 -10.18 3.84
CA PHE A 17 10.61 -11.60 3.71
C PHE A 17 12.06 -11.79 3.26
N TYR A 18 12.49 -11.01 2.28
CA TYR A 18 13.86 -11.08 1.78
C TYR A 18 14.90 -10.60 2.83
N ILE A 19 14.56 -9.57 3.62
CA ILE A 19 15.39 -9.09 4.73
C ILE A 19 15.60 -10.19 5.77
N VAL A 20 14.52 -10.89 6.14
CA VAL A 20 14.55 -12.02 7.08
C VAL A 20 15.36 -13.18 6.51
N ASP A 21 15.20 -13.50 5.22
CA ASP A 21 15.97 -14.56 4.55
C ASP A 21 17.48 -14.25 4.55
N ILE A 22 17.87 -13.01 4.23
CA ILE A 22 19.27 -12.59 4.31
C ILE A 22 19.80 -12.72 5.73
N GLU A 23 19.02 -12.32 6.73
CA GLU A 23 19.48 -12.41 8.12
C GLU A 23 19.62 -13.86 8.59
N ALA A 24 18.68 -14.73 8.20
CA ALA A 24 18.78 -16.16 8.43
C ALA A 24 20.03 -16.76 7.77
N MET A 25 20.33 -16.37 6.53
CA MET A 25 21.55 -16.78 5.82
C MET A 25 22.83 -16.33 6.53
N LYS A 26 22.88 -15.10 7.04
CA LYS A 26 24.05 -14.59 7.80
C LYS A 26 24.28 -15.37 9.09
N MET A 27 23.20 -15.80 9.74
CA MET A 27 23.25 -16.59 10.97
C MET A 27 23.45 -18.09 10.71
N GLY A 28 23.45 -18.53 9.45
CA GLY A 28 23.53 -19.95 9.09
C GLY A 28 22.32 -20.76 9.56
N LEU A 29 21.19 -20.10 9.81
CA LEU A 29 19.96 -20.75 10.26
C LEU A 29 19.42 -21.63 9.14
N LYS A 30 19.09 -22.87 9.48
CA LYS A 30 18.39 -23.79 8.58
C LYS A 30 16.93 -23.89 9.01
N GLY A 31 16.02 -23.86 8.04
CA GLY A 31 14.61 -24.08 8.31
C GLY A 31 14.38 -25.44 8.97
N LEU A 32 13.34 -25.52 9.81
CA LEU A 32 12.92 -26.78 10.42
C LEU A 32 12.66 -27.84 9.35
N PRO A 33 12.99 -29.12 9.63
CA PRO A 33 12.77 -30.19 8.68
C PRO A 33 11.27 -30.30 8.36
N SER A 34 10.92 -30.19 7.08
CA SER A 34 9.60 -30.54 6.58
C SER A 34 9.54 -32.04 6.32
N ARG A 35 8.43 -32.68 6.69
CA ARG A 35 8.11 -34.07 6.31
C ARG A 35 8.07 -34.28 4.79
N SER A 36 7.88 -33.22 4.00
CA SER A 36 8.01 -33.23 2.54
C SER A 36 9.16 -32.33 2.07
N ARG A 37 10.21 -32.94 1.53
CA ARG A 37 11.26 -32.24 0.75
C ARG A 37 10.86 -32.28 -0.72
N HIS A 38 10.37 -31.14 -1.23
CA HIS A 38 10.27 -30.95 -2.68
C HIS A 38 11.56 -30.30 -3.18
N PRO A 39 12.08 -30.68 -4.37
CA PRO A 39 13.12 -29.91 -5.06
C PRO A 39 12.72 -28.43 -5.15
N ALA A 40 13.68 -27.51 -5.07
CA ALA A 40 13.42 -26.06 -5.04
C ALA A 40 12.53 -25.59 -6.20
N LEU A 41 12.70 -26.17 -7.40
CA LEU A 41 11.85 -25.92 -8.56
C LEU A 41 10.40 -26.37 -8.35
N GLN A 42 10.19 -27.55 -7.75
CA GLN A 42 8.85 -28.06 -7.48
C GLN A 42 8.16 -27.28 -6.35
N GLY A 43 8.93 -26.81 -5.36
CA GLY A 43 8.45 -25.87 -4.35
C GLY A 43 8.02 -24.54 -4.97
N ALA A 44 8.87 -23.95 -5.82
CA ALA A 44 8.58 -22.71 -6.54
C ALA A 44 7.36 -22.84 -7.46
N VAL A 45 7.28 -23.92 -8.25
CA VAL A 45 6.12 -24.21 -9.13
C VAL A 45 4.86 -24.39 -8.31
N ARG A 46 4.91 -25.06 -7.15
CA ARG A 46 3.74 -25.25 -6.29
C ARG A 46 3.29 -23.95 -5.64
N SER A 47 4.21 -23.11 -5.18
CA SER A 47 3.90 -21.77 -4.66
C SER A 47 3.33 -20.88 -5.77
N LEU A 48 3.94 -20.89 -6.96
CA LEU A 48 3.45 -20.17 -8.13
C LEU A 48 2.05 -20.66 -8.52
N MET A 49 1.84 -21.98 -8.56
CA MET A 49 0.53 -22.57 -8.83
C MET A 49 -0.49 -22.20 -7.76
N GLY A 50 -0.10 -22.10 -6.49
CA GLY A 50 -0.96 -21.61 -5.40
C GLY A 50 -1.34 -20.14 -5.58
N ILE A 51 -0.38 -19.28 -5.92
CA ILE A 51 -0.62 -17.86 -6.22
C ILE A 51 -1.50 -17.73 -7.46
N CYS A 52 -1.19 -18.44 -8.54
CA CYS A 52 -2.00 -18.47 -9.76
C CYS A 52 -3.40 -19.00 -9.48
N ALA A 53 -3.56 -20.06 -8.69
CA ALA A 53 -4.87 -20.58 -8.32
C ALA A 53 -5.66 -19.56 -7.48
N PHE A 54 -5.00 -18.84 -6.57
CA PHE A 54 -5.64 -17.76 -5.82
C PHE A 54 -6.03 -16.59 -6.73
N VAL A 55 -5.17 -16.16 -7.66
CA VAL A 55 -5.46 -15.09 -8.62
C VAL A 55 -6.56 -15.50 -9.59
N ILE A 56 -6.54 -16.74 -10.09
CA ILE A 56 -7.59 -17.29 -10.95
C ILE A 56 -8.90 -17.38 -10.17
N LEU A 57 -8.89 -17.85 -8.93
CA LEU A 57 -10.07 -17.88 -8.08
C LEU A 57 -10.60 -16.47 -7.84
N ALA A 58 -9.73 -15.53 -7.49
CA ALA A 58 -10.09 -14.13 -7.30
C ALA A 58 -10.65 -13.50 -8.59
N GLY A 59 -10.05 -13.81 -9.74
CA GLY A 59 -10.53 -13.39 -11.06
C GLY A 59 -11.86 -14.03 -11.43
N LEU A 60 -12.05 -15.32 -11.19
CA LEU A 60 -13.33 -16.02 -11.39
C LEU A 60 -14.42 -15.47 -10.49
N VAL A 61 -14.11 -15.17 -9.23
CA VAL A 61 -15.03 -14.50 -8.31
C VAL A 61 -15.33 -13.09 -8.82
N TYR A 62 -14.32 -12.31 -9.20
CA TYR A 62 -14.49 -10.94 -9.69
C TYR A 62 -15.33 -10.88 -10.97
N TYR A 63 -14.91 -11.59 -12.03
CA TYR A 63 -15.58 -11.59 -13.32
C TYR A 63 -16.89 -12.38 -13.30
N GLY A 64 -16.88 -13.57 -12.69
CA GLY A 64 -18.05 -14.43 -12.61
C GLY A 64 -19.19 -13.76 -11.87
N ILE A 65 -18.90 -13.06 -10.76
CA ILE A 65 -19.92 -12.31 -10.06
C ILE A 65 -20.23 -10.97 -10.76
N GLY A 66 -19.25 -10.31 -11.37
CA GLY A 66 -19.51 -9.14 -12.23
C GLY A 66 -20.56 -9.42 -13.31
N TRP A 67 -20.48 -10.58 -13.95
CA TRP A 67 -21.49 -11.05 -14.91
C TRP A 67 -22.85 -11.33 -14.28
N THR A 68 -22.91 -11.87 -13.05
CA THR A 68 -24.20 -12.04 -12.37
C THR A 68 -24.96 -10.73 -12.24
N LYS A 69 -24.27 -9.61 -12.04
CA LYS A 69 -24.90 -8.29 -11.97
C LYS A 69 -25.42 -7.83 -13.35
N THR A 70 -24.68 -8.12 -14.42
CA THR A 70 -25.12 -7.81 -15.80
C THR A 70 -26.35 -8.62 -16.22
N PHE A 71 -26.43 -9.90 -15.83
CA PHE A 71 -27.53 -10.79 -16.24
C PHE A 71 -28.75 -10.76 -15.32
N PHE A 72 -28.55 -10.58 -14.01
CA PHE A 72 -29.60 -10.72 -13.00
C PHE A 72 -29.98 -9.40 -12.30
N GLY A 73 -29.33 -8.28 -12.64
CA GLY A 73 -29.67 -6.95 -12.14
C GLY A 73 -29.73 -6.89 -10.61
N SER A 74 -30.85 -6.43 -10.06
CA SER A 74 -31.06 -6.31 -8.61
C SER A 74 -31.16 -7.64 -7.86
N ALA A 75 -31.42 -8.75 -8.55
CA ALA A 75 -31.45 -10.08 -7.94
C ALA A 75 -30.05 -10.68 -7.72
N ALA A 76 -29.01 -10.12 -8.36
CA ALA A 76 -27.64 -10.61 -8.27
C ALA A 76 -27.14 -10.67 -6.83
N THR A 77 -27.39 -9.61 -6.04
CA THR A 77 -26.95 -9.53 -4.64
C THR A 77 -27.49 -10.69 -3.80
N TRP A 78 -28.78 -11.01 -3.94
CA TRP A 78 -29.40 -12.11 -3.19
C TRP A 78 -28.88 -13.48 -3.64
N MET A 79 -28.60 -13.67 -4.93
CA MET A 79 -27.99 -14.90 -5.43
C MET A 79 -26.56 -15.08 -4.92
N ILE A 80 -25.77 -14.01 -4.83
CA ILE A 80 -24.40 -14.05 -4.29
C ILE A 80 -24.43 -14.42 -2.81
N VAL A 81 -25.34 -13.80 -2.04
CA VAL A 81 -25.54 -14.15 -0.62
C VAL A 81 -25.93 -15.62 -0.47
N ALA A 82 -26.87 -16.11 -1.28
CA ALA A 82 -27.25 -17.52 -1.29
C ALA A 82 -26.07 -18.43 -1.66
N ALA A 83 -25.27 -18.07 -2.67
CA ALA A 83 -24.08 -18.81 -3.07
C ALA A 83 -23.03 -18.85 -1.95
N LEU A 84 -22.79 -17.72 -1.25
CA LEU A 84 -21.89 -17.66 -0.10
C LEU A 84 -22.37 -18.56 1.05
N ILE A 85 -23.69 -18.61 1.31
CA ILE A 85 -24.28 -19.50 2.31
C ILE A 85 -24.09 -20.98 1.90
N ILE A 86 -24.29 -21.31 0.62
CA ILE A 86 -24.06 -22.67 0.11
C ILE A 86 -22.58 -23.06 0.26
N VAL A 87 -21.67 -22.18 -0.18
CA VAL A 87 -20.22 -22.39 -0.03
C VAL A 87 -19.83 -22.54 1.43
N TYR A 88 -20.41 -21.73 2.33
CA TYR A 88 -20.22 -21.86 3.77
C TYR A 88 -20.60 -23.25 4.28
N VAL A 89 -21.82 -23.71 3.98
CA VAL A 89 -22.31 -25.02 4.41
C VAL A 89 -21.43 -26.14 3.85
N VAL A 90 -21.01 -26.06 2.58
CA VAL A 90 -20.11 -27.03 1.94
C VAL A 90 -18.74 -27.05 2.62
N LEU A 91 -18.16 -25.89 2.94
CA LEU A 91 -16.87 -25.81 3.63
C LEU A 91 -16.94 -26.36 5.06
N VAL A 92 -18.04 -26.13 5.77
CA VAL A 92 -18.26 -26.71 7.09
C VAL A 92 -18.46 -28.23 7.01
N ALA A 93 -19.19 -28.73 6.02
CA ALA A 93 -19.32 -30.17 5.75
C ALA A 93 -17.96 -30.80 5.39
N TYR A 94 -17.12 -30.08 4.65
CA TYR A 94 -15.76 -30.51 4.34
C TYR A 94 -14.87 -30.57 5.59
N ARG A 95 -14.91 -29.53 6.44
CA ARG A 95 -14.24 -29.53 7.74
C ARG A 95 -14.67 -30.71 8.61
N ALA A 96 -15.97 -31.02 8.65
CA ALA A 96 -16.52 -32.09 9.48
C ALA A 96 -15.91 -33.48 9.16
N LYS A 97 -15.45 -33.70 7.93
CA LYS A 97 -14.78 -34.94 7.49
C LYS A 97 -13.35 -35.11 8.03
N HIS A 98 -12.76 -34.05 8.58
CA HIS A 98 -11.41 -34.06 9.12
C HIS A 98 -11.44 -33.94 10.65
N PRO A 99 -10.54 -34.64 11.37
CA PRO A 99 -10.43 -34.50 12.81
C PRO A 99 -9.97 -33.10 13.18
N ASP A 100 -10.38 -32.62 14.36
CA ASP A 100 -9.90 -31.34 14.87
C ASP A 100 -8.41 -31.45 15.22
N LEU A 101 -7.65 -30.39 14.95
CA LEU A 101 -6.21 -30.38 15.21
C LEU A 101 -5.95 -30.36 16.73
N PRO A 102 -5.03 -31.20 17.24
CA PRO A 102 -4.71 -31.23 18.66
C PRO A 102 -3.98 -29.95 19.06
N LEU A 103 -4.72 -29.00 19.66
CA LEU A 103 -4.20 -27.71 20.14
C LEU A 103 -3.08 -27.88 21.20
N GLU A 104 -3.04 -29.03 21.89
CA GLU A 104 -1.98 -29.35 22.86
C GLU A 104 -0.62 -29.63 22.22
N SER A 105 -0.59 -30.10 20.97
CA SER A 105 0.68 -30.33 20.23
C SER A 105 1.42 -29.03 19.88
N LEU A 106 0.73 -27.89 19.97
CA LEU A 106 1.29 -26.55 19.78
C LEU A 106 1.89 -25.96 21.07
N LYS A 107 1.67 -26.62 22.22
CA LYS A 107 2.25 -26.24 23.51
C LYS A 107 3.53 -27.06 23.73
N GLY A 108 4.67 -26.51 23.30
CA GLY A 108 5.97 -27.16 23.48
C GLY A 108 7.00 -26.76 22.43
N ASP A 109 8.06 -27.56 22.32
CA ASP A 109 9.17 -27.36 21.41
C ASP A 109 8.74 -27.74 19.98
N ILE A 110 8.52 -26.75 19.10
CA ILE A 110 8.03 -26.94 17.73
C ILE A 110 9.17 -27.54 16.88
N ARG A 111 9.22 -28.87 16.82
CA ARG A 111 10.28 -29.61 16.10
C ARG A 111 10.00 -29.80 14.61
N GLU A 112 8.75 -29.72 14.20
CA GLU A 112 8.31 -29.87 12.81
C GLU A 112 7.30 -28.78 12.45
N ILE A 113 7.32 -28.35 11.19
CA ILE A 113 6.34 -27.40 10.68
C ILE A 113 4.96 -28.06 10.55
N PRO A 114 3.88 -27.43 11.03
CA PRO A 114 2.52 -27.92 10.79
C PRO A 114 2.23 -28.05 9.30
N HIS A 115 1.55 -29.12 8.90
CA HIS A 115 1.19 -29.33 7.52
C HIS A 115 0.12 -28.33 7.07
N PHE A 116 0.51 -27.41 6.17
CA PHE A 116 -0.39 -26.40 5.60
C PHE A 116 -1.71 -27.00 5.10
N GLY A 117 -1.68 -28.17 4.45
CA GLY A 117 -2.87 -28.82 3.93
C GLY A 117 -3.84 -29.28 5.03
N GLU A 118 -3.34 -29.75 6.16
CA GLU A 118 -4.17 -30.19 7.28
C GLU A 118 -4.79 -28.99 8.00
N THR A 119 -3.99 -27.93 8.23
CA THR A 119 -4.46 -26.67 8.81
C THR A 119 -5.49 -25.98 7.93
N ALA A 120 -5.23 -25.87 6.63
CA ALA A 120 -6.15 -25.25 5.68
C ALA A 120 -7.51 -25.95 5.70
N ARG A 121 -7.55 -27.30 5.63
CA ARG A 121 -8.81 -28.08 5.63
C ARG A 121 -9.70 -27.81 6.84
N THR A 122 -9.12 -27.50 7.99
CA THR A 122 -9.87 -27.18 9.21
C THR A 122 -10.34 -25.72 9.31
N GLY A 123 -9.77 -24.81 8.52
CA GLY A 123 -9.98 -23.35 8.66
C GLY A 123 -10.53 -22.62 7.45
N LEU A 124 -10.76 -23.28 6.30
CA LEU A 124 -11.19 -22.63 5.05
C LEU A 124 -12.46 -21.78 5.19
N HIS A 125 -13.41 -22.17 6.05
CA HIS A 125 -14.66 -21.43 6.25
C HIS A 125 -14.43 -20.04 6.86
N PHE A 126 -13.31 -19.79 7.58
CA PHE A 126 -12.96 -18.46 8.10
C PHE A 126 -12.56 -17.45 7.02
N LEU A 127 -12.27 -17.91 5.78
CA LEU A 127 -12.00 -17.01 4.67
C LEU A 127 -13.26 -16.30 4.17
N LEU A 128 -14.46 -16.84 4.41
CA LEU A 128 -15.69 -16.30 3.86
C LEU A 128 -16.01 -14.86 4.32
N PRO A 129 -15.96 -14.51 5.62
CA PRO A 129 -16.14 -13.11 6.04
C PRO A 129 -15.12 -12.15 5.43
N VAL A 130 -13.88 -12.61 5.23
CA VAL A 130 -12.82 -11.82 4.60
C VAL A 130 -13.12 -11.61 3.11
N VAL A 131 -13.52 -12.66 2.40
CA VAL A 131 -13.93 -12.58 0.99
C VAL A 131 -15.14 -11.66 0.82
N LEU A 132 -16.15 -11.76 1.69
CA LEU A 132 -17.32 -10.87 1.67
C LEU A 132 -16.93 -9.41 1.92
N LEU A 133 -16.03 -9.15 2.88
CA LEU A 133 -15.56 -7.80 3.16
C LEU A 133 -14.80 -7.22 1.96
N ILE A 134 -13.87 -7.99 1.39
CA ILE A 134 -13.12 -7.59 0.18
C ILE A 134 -14.07 -7.37 -0.99
N TRP A 135 -15.08 -8.22 -1.15
CA TRP A 135 -16.11 -8.09 -2.18
C TRP A 135 -16.89 -6.78 -2.05
N CYS A 136 -17.45 -6.51 -0.87
CA CYS A 136 -18.20 -5.28 -0.59
C CYS A 136 -17.36 -4.03 -0.88
N LEU A 137 -16.05 -4.09 -0.58
CA LEU A 137 -15.15 -2.96 -0.75
C LEU A 137 -14.66 -2.78 -2.19
N MET A 138 -14.30 -3.88 -2.87
CA MET A 138 -13.59 -3.84 -4.16
C MET A 138 -14.51 -3.96 -5.37
N VAL A 139 -15.69 -4.56 -5.22
CA VAL A 139 -16.58 -4.84 -6.35
C VAL A 139 -17.88 -4.07 -6.24
N GLU A 140 -18.51 -4.07 -5.08
CA GLU A 140 -19.69 -3.22 -4.85
C GLU A 140 -19.30 -1.77 -4.53
N GLU A 141 -18.02 -1.50 -4.29
CA GLU A 141 -17.47 -0.18 -3.95
C GLU A 141 -18.25 0.49 -2.81
N LEU A 142 -18.78 -0.31 -1.89
CA LEU A 142 -19.49 0.19 -0.72
C LEU A 142 -18.52 0.95 0.17
N SER A 143 -19.07 1.87 0.98
CA SER A 143 -18.26 2.58 1.95
C SER A 143 -17.52 1.58 2.87
N PRO A 144 -16.29 1.91 3.32
CA PRO A 144 -15.53 1.03 4.20
C PRO A 144 -16.32 0.60 5.45
N GLY A 145 -17.14 1.49 6.00
CA GLY A 145 -18.01 1.21 7.14
C GLY A 145 -19.09 0.15 6.83
N LEU A 146 -19.76 0.26 5.68
CA LEU A 146 -20.75 -0.74 5.26
C LEU A 146 -20.11 -2.10 4.96
N SER A 147 -18.94 -2.11 4.34
CA SER A 147 -18.18 -3.34 4.06
C SER A 147 -17.77 -4.04 5.35
N ALA A 148 -17.29 -3.29 6.35
CA ALA A 148 -16.94 -3.81 7.67
C ALA A 148 -18.17 -4.35 8.43
N PHE A 149 -19.33 -3.69 8.30
CA PHE A 149 -20.59 -4.16 8.88
C PHE A 149 -20.98 -5.55 8.34
N TRP A 150 -21.01 -5.72 7.01
CA TRP A 150 -21.37 -7.00 6.40
C TRP A 150 -20.36 -8.11 6.70
N GLY A 151 -19.06 -7.80 6.68
CA GLY A 151 -18.00 -8.75 7.09
C GLY A 151 -18.16 -9.19 8.56
N SER A 152 -18.45 -8.25 9.46
CA SER A 152 -18.69 -8.55 10.88
C SER A 152 -19.96 -9.37 11.09
N ALA A 153 -21.05 -9.05 10.37
CA ALA A 153 -22.29 -9.81 10.40
C ALA A 153 -22.10 -11.26 9.95
N ALA A 154 -21.34 -11.48 8.86
CA ALA A 154 -20.99 -12.81 8.39
C ALA A 154 -20.12 -13.57 9.41
N LEU A 155 -19.17 -12.89 10.07
CA LEU A 155 -18.36 -13.50 11.13
C LEU A 155 -19.21 -13.90 12.34
N MET A 156 -20.16 -13.06 12.77
CA MET A 156 -21.09 -13.39 13.85
C MET A 156 -21.95 -14.60 13.50
N ALA A 157 -22.51 -14.64 12.29
CA ALA A 157 -23.26 -15.79 11.79
C ALA A 157 -22.40 -17.06 11.76
N LEU A 158 -21.15 -16.95 11.30
CA LEU A 158 -20.18 -18.05 11.26
C LEU A 158 -19.89 -18.60 12.66
N VAL A 159 -19.57 -17.73 13.63
CA VAL A 159 -19.21 -18.15 15.00
C VAL A 159 -20.35 -18.93 15.65
N VAL A 160 -21.59 -18.45 15.51
CA VAL A 160 -22.77 -19.10 16.09
C VAL A 160 -23.08 -20.43 15.40
N THR A 161 -22.93 -20.51 14.08
CA THR A 161 -23.41 -21.67 13.30
C THR A 161 -22.35 -22.74 13.03
N GLN A 162 -21.05 -22.42 13.11
CA GLN A 162 -20.00 -23.37 12.71
C GLN A 162 -19.98 -24.66 13.53
N ARG A 163 -20.05 -24.57 14.87
CA ARG A 163 -19.99 -25.70 15.79
C ARG A 163 -21.23 -26.61 15.64
N PRO A 164 -22.47 -26.09 15.66
CA PRO A 164 -23.64 -26.93 15.47
C PRO A 164 -23.71 -27.56 14.07
N LEU A 165 -23.30 -26.84 13.01
CA LEU A 165 -23.22 -27.41 11.66
C LEU A 165 -22.18 -28.53 11.58
N THR A 166 -20.99 -28.37 12.18
CA THR A 166 -20.01 -29.47 12.23
C THR A 166 -20.52 -30.68 13.00
N ALA A 167 -21.19 -30.47 14.13
CA ALA A 167 -21.77 -31.55 14.93
C ALA A 167 -22.89 -32.27 14.18
N PHE A 168 -23.70 -31.54 13.42
CA PHE A 168 -24.73 -32.10 12.54
C PHE A 168 -24.12 -32.99 11.45
N PHE A 169 -23.09 -32.51 10.75
CA PHE A 169 -22.41 -33.31 9.71
C PHE A 169 -21.60 -34.49 10.27
N ARG A 170 -21.14 -34.41 11.53
CA ARG A 170 -20.50 -35.53 12.25
C ARG A 170 -21.51 -36.49 12.90
N ALA A 171 -22.82 -36.27 12.73
CA ALA A 171 -23.90 -37.04 13.33
C ALA A 171 -23.83 -37.13 14.89
N GLU A 172 -23.35 -36.06 15.54
CA GLU A 172 -23.34 -35.95 17.00
C GLU A 172 -24.77 -35.73 17.53
N ARG A 173 -25.17 -36.47 18.58
CA ARG A 173 -26.55 -36.40 19.13
C ARG A 173 -26.86 -35.12 19.93
N GLN A 174 -25.84 -34.38 20.36
CA GLN A 174 -25.99 -33.24 21.27
C GLN A 174 -25.78 -31.90 20.54
N LEU A 175 -26.75 -31.47 19.73
CA LEU A 175 -26.67 -30.20 19.00
C LEU A 175 -26.95 -28.97 19.88
N ALA A 176 -27.85 -29.09 20.86
CA ALA A 176 -28.24 -27.99 21.75
C ALA A 176 -27.06 -27.36 22.54
N PRO A 177 -26.14 -28.12 23.17
CA PRO A 177 -24.99 -27.52 23.84
C PRO A 177 -24.04 -26.81 22.86
N ARG A 178 -23.90 -27.31 21.62
CA ARG A 178 -23.04 -26.68 20.60
C ARG A 178 -23.55 -25.32 20.13
N TRP A 179 -24.86 -25.15 20.04
CA TRP A 179 -25.47 -23.83 19.81
C TRP A 179 -25.17 -22.88 20.96
N ARG A 180 -25.35 -23.36 22.21
CA ARG A 180 -25.06 -22.55 23.40
C ARG A 180 -23.60 -22.11 23.44
N GLU A 181 -22.65 -22.99 23.14
CA GLU A 181 -21.23 -22.65 23.01
C GLU A 181 -20.99 -21.55 21.97
N GLY A 182 -21.60 -21.66 20.77
CA GLY A 182 -21.45 -20.63 19.73
C GLY A 182 -21.99 -19.25 20.14
N PHE A 183 -23.10 -19.20 20.90
CA PHE A 183 -23.61 -17.96 21.46
C PHE A 183 -22.72 -17.39 22.58
N VAL A 184 -22.15 -18.25 23.42
CA VAL A 184 -21.19 -17.83 24.46
C VAL A 184 -19.94 -17.24 23.80
N ASP A 185 -19.37 -17.92 22.80
CA ASP A 185 -18.23 -17.43 22.01
C ASP A 185 -18.54 -16.06 21.37
N LEU A 186 -19.76 -15.89 20.84
CA LEU A 186 -20.20 -14.61 20.26
C LEU A 186 -20.24 -13.50 21.31
N ILE A 187 -20.84 -13.75 22.48
CA ILE A 187 -20.93 -12.76 23.57
C ILE A 187 -19.54 -12.39 24.09
N GLU A 188 -18.67 -13.39 24.30
CA GLU A 188 -17.28 -13.16 24.70
C GLU A 188 -16.52 -12.35 23.64
N GLY A 189 -16.69 -12.70 22.36
CA GLY A 189 -16.12 -11.96 21.24
C GLY A 189 -16.60 -10.51 21.16
N LEU A 190 -17.90 -10.26 21.34
CA LEU A 190 -18.47 -8.91 21.39
C LEU A 190 -17.95 -8.13 22.61
N SER A 191 -17.80 -8.77 23.77
CA SER A 191 -17.23 -8.14 24.96
C SER A 191 -15.76 -7.74 24.76
N ALA A 192 -14.95 -8.63 24.18
CA ALA A 192 -13.57 -8.35 23.80
C ALA A 192 -13.49 -7.21 22.76
N ALA A 193 -14.36 -7.22 21.76
CA ALA A 193 -14.43 -6.15 20.76
C ALA A 193 -14.78 -4.79 21.40
N ALA A 194 -15.75 -4.75 22.32
CA ALA A 194 -16.12 -3.53 23.04
C ALA A 194 -14.95 -2.97 23.87
N ARG A 195 -14.22 -3.83 24.60
CA ARG A 195 -13.04 -3.44 25.39
C ARG A 195 -11.92 -2.88 24.50
N ASN A 196 -11.64 -3.54 23.38
CA ASN A 196 -10.65 -3.08 22.41
C ASN A 196 -11.06 -1.75 21.77
N MET A 197 -12.36 -1.55 21.50
CA MET A 197 -12.90 -0.32 20.92
C MET A 197 -12.80 0.87 21.88
N THR A 198 -12.87 0.67 23.19
CA THR A 198 -12.76 1.77 24.17
C THR A 198 -11.45 2.56 23.98
N THR A 199 -10.33 1.87 23.80
CA THR A 199 -9.01 2.51 23.59
C THR A 199 -8.97 3.29 22.28
N VAL A 200 -9.51 2.72 21.19
CA VAL A 200 -9.57 3.39 19.89
C VAL A 200 -10.48 4.61 19.95
N GLY A 201 -11.65 4.50 20.58
CA GLY A 201 -12.62 5.58 20.70
C GLY A 201 -12.12 6.78 21.50
N ILE A 202 -11.40 6.55 22.61
CA ILE A 202 -10.78 7.65 23.38
C ILE A 202 -9.71 8.34 22.53
N ALA A 203 -8.83 7.57 21.87
CA ALA A 203 -7.77 8.15 21.05
C ALA A 203 -8.31 8.94 19.85
N THR A 204 -9.35 8.45 19.16
CA THR A 204 -9.96 9.17 18.03
C THR A 204 -10.71 10.42 18.48
N ALA A 205 -11.37 10.39 19.64
CA ALA A 205 -12.02 11.58 20.21
C ALA A 205 -11.00 12.67 20.52
N THR A 206 -9.87 12.32 21.14
CA THR A 206 -8.77 13.27 21.41
C THR A 206 -8.12 13.77 20.11
N ALA A 207 -7.88 12.88 19.14
CA ALA A 207 -7.39 13.26 17.82
C ALA A 207 -8.31 14.28 17.14
N GLY A 208 -9.63 14.10 17.23
CA GLY A 208 -10.62 15.03 16.69
C GLY A 208 -10.53 16.43 17.28
N ILE A 209 -10.28 16.55 18.60
CA ILE A 209 -10.04 17.83 19.26
C ILE A 209 -8.77 18.50 18.69
N ILE A 210 -7.67 17.74 18.59
CA ILE A 210 -6.40 18.25 18.03
C ILE A 210 -6.60 18.75 16.60
N VAL A 211 -7.26 17.95 15.76
CA VAL A 211 -7.58 18.30 14.37
C VAL A 211 -8.41 19.57 14.31
N GLY A 212 -9.47 19.67 15.12
CA GLY A 212 -10.34 20.84 15.17
C GLY A 212 -9.59 22.11 15.59
N THR A 213 -8.76 22.02 16.64
CA THR A 213 -7.93 23.14 17.07
C THR A 213 -6.93 23.56 15.99
N VAL A 214 -6.27 22.62 15.32
CA VAL A 214 -5.29 22.94 14.27
C VAL A 214 -5.95 23.60 13.06
N LEU A 215 -7.08 23.07 12.60
CA LEU A 215 -7.80 23.64 11.48
C LEU A 215 -8.27 25.08 11.77
N LEU A 216 -8.68 25.37 13.01
CA LEU A 216 -9.11 26.71 13.41
C LEU A 216 -7.95 27.69 13.67
N THR A 217 -6.79 27.19 14.07
CA THR A 217 -5.61 28.01 14.41
C THR A 217 -4.66 28.26 13.25
N GLY A 218 -4.84 27.56 12.11
CA GLY A 218 -3.97 27.72 10.95
C GLY A 218 -2.59 27.07 11.10
N VAL A 219 -2.39 26.19 12.09
CA VAL A 219 -1.09 25.54 12.37
C VAL A 219 -0.55 24.78 11.15
N GLY A 220 -1.41 24.25 10.27
CA GLY A 220 -0.97 23.61 9.02
C GLY A 220 -0.18 24.55 8.09
N LEU A 221 -0.50 25.86 8.06
CA LEU A 221 0.25 26.85 7.30
C LEU A 221 1.62 27.10 7.93
N VAL A 222 1.66 27.29 9.26
CA VAL A 222 2.92 27.44 10.01
C VAL A 222 3.84 26.24 9.81
N MET A 223 3.28 25.02 9.78
CA MET A 223 4.06 23.82 9.49
C MET A 223 4.60 23.79 8.05
N THR A 224 3.87 24.35 7.09
CA THR A 224 4.34 24.49 5.70
C THR A 224 5.54 25.43 5.64
N GLU A 225 5.41 26.63 6.20
CA GLU A 225 6.49 27.63 6.26
C GLU A 225 7.71 27.11 7.03
N LEU A 226 7.50 26.42 8.16
CA LEU A 226 8.59 25.84 8.95
C LEU A 226 9.37 24.79 8.16
N VAL A 227 8.66 23.86 7.51
CA VAL A 227 9.31 22.82 6.70
C VAL A 227 10.02 23.44 5.50
N GLU A 228 9.41 24.42 4.84
CA GLU A 228 10.01 25.13 3.71
C GLU A 228 11.29 25.86 4.11
N PHE A 229 11.23 26.64 5.19
CA PHE A 229 12.35 27.40 5.73
C PHE A 229 13.53 26.50 6.09
N ILE A 230 13.28 25.42 6.85
CA ILE A 230 14.34 24.48 7.25
C ILE A 230 14.91 23.75 6.03
N SER A 231 14.09 23.49 5.02
CA SER A 231 14.51 22.75 3.83
C SER A 231 15.27 23.60 2.82
N ALA A 232 15.32 24.92 3.00
CA ALA A 232 16.01 25.87 2.13
C ALA A 232 15.69 25.67 0.63
N GLY A 233 14.43 25.41 0.31
CA GLY A 233 13.96 25.14 -1.06
C GLY A 233 14.25 23.73 -1.61
N SER A 234 14.85 22.83 -0.84
CA SER A 234 15.07 21.45 -1.28
C SER A 234 13.85 20.56 -0.98
N PHE A 235 13.08 20.22 -2.01
CA PHE A 235 11.92 19.35 -1.87
C PHE A 235 12.24 17.96 -1.25
N MET A 236 13.41 17.38 -1.53
CA MET A 236 13.81 16.11 -0.92
C MET A 236 13.98 16.24 0.60
N ILE A 237 14.55 17.36 1.06
CA ILE A 237 14.70 17.66 2.47
C ILE A 237 13.32 17.91 3.10
N MET A 238 12.40 18.58 2.38
CA MET A 238 11.01 18.77 2.82
C MET A 238 10.30 17.43 3.04
N LEU A 239 10.45 16.47 2.13
CA LEU A 239 9.91 15.12 2.28
C LEU A 239 10.50 14.40 3.50
N LEU A 240 11.81 14.55 3.74
CA LEU A 240 12.48 13.94 4.88
C LEU A 240 11.96 14.50 6.21
N PHE A 241 11.84 15.82 6.33
CA PHE A 241 11.27 16.45 7.51
C PHE A 241 9.80 16.09 7.70
N THR A 242 9.02 16.07 6.61
CA THR A 242 7.62 15.63 6.64
C THR A 242 7.51 14.20 7.16
N ALA A 243 8.37 13.28 6.70
CA ALA A 243 8.41 11.90 7.18
C ALA A 243 8.75 11.82 8.67
N VAL A 244 9.74 12.58 9.14
CA VAL A 244 10.12 12.64 10.56
C VAL A 244 8.98 13.19 11.41
N ILE A 245 8.31 14.26 10.97
CA ILE A 245 7.16 14.84 11.67
C ILE A 245 6.00 13.82 11.72
N CYS A 246 5.72 13.11 10.63
CA CYS A 246 4.71 12.05 10.59
C CYS A 246 5.03 10.91 11.57
N LEU A 247 6.31 10.50 11.65
CA LEU A 247 6.76 9.50 12.63
C LEU A 247 6.52 9.99 14.06
N ILE A 248 6.95 11.21 14.39
CA ILE A 248 6.82 11.75 15.75
C ILE A 248 5.33 11.90 16.14
N LEU A 249 4.51 12.46 15.24
CA LEU A 249 3.08 12.65 15.47
C LEU A 249 2.31 11.33 15.62
N GLY A 250 2.75 10.27 14.93
CA GLY A 250 2.09 8.98 14.97
C GLY A 250 2.42 8.14 16.22
N MET A 251 3.51 8.44 16.92
CA MET A 251 4.01 7.60 18.01
C MET A 251 3.03 7.52 19.18
N GLY A 252 2.67 6.29 19.57
CA GLY A 252 1.86 6.03 20.77
C GLY A 252 0.35 6.20 20.57
N LEU A 253 -0.09 6.43 19.32
CA LEU A 253 -1.50 6.50 18.96
C LEU A 253 -1.93 5.20 18.27
N PRO A 254 -3.17 4.71 18.46
CA PRO A 254 -3.72 3.66 17.62
C PRO A 254 -3.67 4.04 16.14
N THR A 255 -3.37 3.10 15.26
CA THR A 255 -3.23 3.30 13.80
C THR A 255 -4.29 4.21 13.16
N THR A 256 -5.57 4.03 13.51
CA THR A 256 -6.67 4.88 13.03
C THR A 256 -6.53 6.33 13.50
N ALA A 257 -6.22 6.55 14.78
CA ALA A 257 -6.05 7.89 15.35
C ALA A 257 -4.78 8.57 14.80
N SER A 258 -3.69 7.82 14.70
CA SER A 258 -2.43 8.26 14.08
C SER A 258 -2.67 8.80 12.67
N TYR A 259 -3.38 8.04 11.82
CA TYR A 259 -3.69 8.48 10.46
C TYR A 259 -4.56 9.75 10.44
N VAL A 260 -5.58 9.84 11.29
CA VAL A 260 -6.43 11.04 11.33
C VAL A 260 -5.61 12.28 11.69
N VAL A 261 -4.75 12.20 12.71
CA VAL A 261 -3.87 13.31 13.10
C VAL A 261 -2.88 13.64 11.98
N VAL A 262 -2.13 12.65 11.51
CA VAL A 262 -1.08 12.88 10.50
C VAL A 262 -1.64 13.36 9.16
N ALA A 263 -2.75 12.79 8.68
CA ALA A 263 -3.35 13.19 7.41
C ALA A 263 -3.95 14.59 7.44
N THR A 264 -4.53 15.02 8.57
CA THR A 264 -5.11 16.37 8.68
C THR A 264 -4.05 17.45 8.82
N LEU A 265 -2.91 17.12 9.42
CA LEU A 265 -1.82 18.06 9.65
C LEU A 265 -0.83 18.11 8.48
N MET A 266 -0.35 16.95 8.03
CA MET A 266 0.79 16.87 7.13
C MET A 266 0.42 16.68 5.66
N ALA A 267 -0.76 16.14 5.34
CA ALA A 267 -1.17 16.03 3.94
C ALA A 267 -1.33 17.40 3.26
N PRO A 268 -2.01 18.41 3.85
CA PRO A 268 -2.12 19.73 3.23
C PRO A 268 -0.76 20.43 3.08
N VAL A 269 0.13 20.27 4.07
CA VAL A 269 1.51 20.77 4.02
C VAL A 269 2.23 20.18 2.81
N MET A 270 2.22 18.86 2.68
CA MET A 270 2.91 18.16 1.59
C MET A 270 2.31 18.48 0.21
N VAL A 271 0.99 18.66 0.11
CA VAL A 271 0.33 19.10 -1.14
C VAL A 271 0.81 20.49 -1.54
N ASN A 272 0.84 21.45 -0.62
CA ASN A 272 1.27 22.82 -0.91
C ASN A 272 2.76 22.87 -1.29
N LEU A 273 3.62 22.21 -0.50
CA LEU A 273 5.06 22.16 -0.79
C LEU A 273 5.34 21.50 -2.14
N ALA A 274 4.64 20.42 -2.49
CA ALA A 274 4.79 19.78 -3.80
C ALA A 274 4.35 20.73 -4.93
N ALA A 275 3.21 21.39 -4.79
CA ALA A 275 2.70 22.32 -5.79
C ALA A 275 3.63 23.53 -6.01
N GLN A 276 4.24 24.06 -4.94
CA GLN A 276 5.17 25.19 -5.00
C GLN A 276 6.57 24.82 -5.54
N ASN A 277 6.94 23.54 -5.51
CA ASN A 277 8.25 23.05 -5.97
C ASN A 277 8.12 22.31 -7.33
N ASP A 278 7.26 22.81 -8.22
CA ASP A 278 7.03 22.28 -9.59
C ASP A 278 6.75 20.76 -9.66
N LEU A 279 6.16 20.19 -8.61
CA LEU A 279 5.87 18.76 -8.52
C LEU A 279 4.36 18.51 -8.41
N ALA A 280 3.76 18.17 -9.55
CA ALA A 280 2.36 17.81 -9.66
C ALA A 280 2.09 16.38 -9.13
N VAL A 281 2.01 16.22 -7.81
CA VAL A 281 1.85 14.92 -7.14
C VAL A 281 0.36 14.56 -6.99
N PRO A 282 -0.06 13.30 -7.30
CA PRO A 282 -1.42 12.84 -7.03
C PRO A 282 -1.75 12.88 -5.54
N LEU A 283 -2.96 13.34 -5.18
CA LEU A 283 -3.39 13.43 -3.76
C LEU A 283 -3.30 12.08 -3.04
N VAL A 284 -3.59 10.97 -3.74
CA VAL A 284 -3.49 9.62 -3.16
C VAL A 284 -2.05 9.31 -2.76
N ALA A 285 -1.05 9.76 -3.52
CA ALA A 285 0.36 9.55 -3.19
C ALA A 285 0.74 10.30 -1.91
N VAL A 286 0.28 11.54 -1.76
CA VAL A 286 0.49 12.34 -0.53
C VAL A 286 -0.13 11.64 0.68
N HIS A 287 -1.40 11.24 0.59
CA HIS A 287 -2.07 10.54 1.68
C HIS A 287 -1.41 9.20 2.02
N LEU A 288 -0.96 8.44 1.02
CA LEU A 288 -0.22 7.19 1.25
C LEU A 288 1.16 7.45 1.88
N PHE A 289 1.84 8.53 1.51
CA PHE A 289 3.13 8.91 2.10
C PHE A 289 3.01 9.19 3.59
N VAL A 290 2.11 10.11 3.96
CA VAL A 290 1.92 10.48 5.38
C VAL A 290 1.34 9.31 6.18
N PHE A 291 0.46 8.50 5.58
CA PHE A 291 -0.05 7.28 6.20
C PHE A 291 1.05 6.25 6.46
N TYR A 292 1.96 6.05 5.51
CA TYR A 292 3.05 5.09 5.65
C TYR A 292 3.95 5.43 6.84
N PHE A 293 4.39 6.70 6.96
CA PHE A 293 5.20 7.12 8.09
C PHE A 293 4.41 7.19 9.40
N GLY A 294 3.13 7.56 9.35
CA GLY A 294 2.25 7.51 10.52
C GLY A 294 2.08 6.08 11.09
N LEU A 295 2.06 5.05 10.23
CA LEU A 295 2.03 3.65 10.68
C LEU A 295 3.40 3.13 11.10
N MET A 296 4.46 3.54 10.41
CA MET A 296 5.84 3.20 10.81
C MET A 296 6.18 3.76 12.20
N ALA A 297 5.46 4.78 12.69
CA ALA A 297 5.61 5.27 14.05
C ALA A 297 5.37 4.17 15.12
N ASP A 298 4.44 3.24 14.87
CA ASP A 298 4.05 2.20 15.84
C ASP A 298 5.12 1.13 16.06
N VAL A 299 6.04 0.98 15.10
CA VAL A 299 7.19 0.07 15.19
C VAL A 299 8.46 0.78 15.67
N THR A 300 8.43 2.12 15.75
CA THR A 300 9.59 2.95 16.07
C THR A 300 9.81 2.96 17.59
N PRO A 301 11.03 2.69 18.08
CA PRO A 301 11.36 2.82 19.50
C PRO A 301 11.10 4.25 20.02
N PRO A 302 10.59 4.42 21.26
CA PRO A 302 10.40 3.40 22.30
C PRO A 302 9.03 2.70 22.31
N VAL A 303 8.10 3.04 21.41
CA VAL A 303 6.69 2.59 21.46
C VAL A 303 6.51 1.14 20.98
N GLY A 304 7.05 0.79 19.80
CA GLY A 304 7.24 -0.56 19.26
C GLY A 304 6.38 -1.72 19.81
N LEU A 305 5.04 -1.64 19.83
CA LEU A 305 4.18 -2.65 20.51
C LEU A 305 4.40 -4.08 20.03
N ALA A 306 4.61 -4.25 18.71
CA ALA A 306 4.92 -5.56 18.12
C ALA A 306 6.25 -6.14 18.63
N ALA A 307 7.24 -5.28 18.91
CA ALA A 307 8.51 -5.70 19.47
C ALA A 307 8.37 -6.17 20.93
N TYR A 308 7.47 -5.58 21.73
CA TYR A 308 7.17 -6.08 23.07
C TYR A 308 6.54 -7.47 23.02
N ALA A 309 5.60 -7.70 22.10
CA ALA A 309 5.01 -9.02 21.90
C ALA A 309 6.05 -10.06 21.42
N ALA A 310 6.88 -9.70 20.44
CA ALA A 310 7.95 -10.57 19.93
C ALA A 310 9.01 -10.89 21.00
N ALA A 311 9.36 -9.91 21.83
CA ALA A 311 10.26 -10.09 22.96
C ALA A 311 9.67 -11.01 24.03
N ALA A 312 8.37 -10.90 24.32
CA ALA A 312 7.68 -11.81 25.25
C ALA A 312 7.66 -13.27 24.75
N ILE A 313 7.60 -13.48 23.43
CA ILE A 313 7.68 -14.83 22.83
C ILE A 313 9.12 -15.38 22.86
N SER A 314 10.11 -14.54 22.56
CA SER A 314 11.52 -14.96 22.41
C SER A 314 12.33 -14.93 23.71
N GLY A 315 11.83 -14.27 24.77
CA GLY A 315 12.56 -14.00 26.00
C GLY A 315 13.64 -12.92 25.86
N ALA A 316 13.63 -12.13 24.78
CA ALA A 316 14.60 -11.05 24.54
C ALA A 316 14.21 -9.74 25.24
N ASP A 317 15.14 -8.78 25.28
CA ASP A 317 14.86 -7.42 25.75
C ASP A 317 13.93 -6.69 24.74
N PRO A 318 12.78 -6.15 25.17
CA PRO A 318 11.82 -5.51 24.28
C PRO A 318 12.37 -4.30 23.52
N VAL A 319 13.21 -3.49 24.17
CA VAL A 319 13.76 -2.28 23.57
C VAL A 319 14.78 -2.64 22.50
N LYS A 320 15.70 -3.57 22.79
CA LYS A 320 16.67 -4.09 21.80
C LYS A 320 15.95 -4.76 20.62
N THR A 321 14.89 -5.51 20.90
CA THR A 321 14.04 -6.11 19.88
C THR A 321 13.40 -5.05 18.99
N GLY A 322 12.93 -3.94 19.59
CA GLY A 322 12.37 -2.80 18.88
C GLY A 322 13.39 -2.10 17.98
N PHE A 323 14.58 -1.79 18.49
CA PHE A 323 15.65 -1.20 17.68
C PHE A 323 16.06 -2.09 16.51
N GLN A 324 16.14 -3.40 16.73
CA GLN A 324 16.48 -4.33 15.66
C GLN A 324 15.36 -4.44 14.63
N GLY A 325 14.10 -4.51 15.06
CA GLY A 325 12.93 -4.51 14.19
C GLY A 325 12.85 -3.25 13.34
N PHE A 326 12.97 -2.07 13.96
CA PHE A 326 13.00 -0.79 13.25
C PHE A 326 14.16 -0.71 12.26
N LYS A 327 15.36 -1.20 12.61
CA LYS A 327 16.48 -1.26 11.68
C LYS A 327 16.17 -2.11 10.44
N TYR A 328 15.35 -3.16 10.57
CA TYR A 328 14.87 -3.92 9.41
C TYR A 328 13.84 -3.14 8.62
N GLU A 329 12.86 -2.56 9.28
CA GLU A 329 11.71 -1.90 8.65
C GLU A 329 12.05 -0.56 7.99
N ILE A 330 12.97 0.23 8.55
CA ILE A 330 13.34 1.54 7.98
C ILE A 330 13.84 1.44 6.52
N ARG A 331 14.31 0.25 6.09
CA ARG A 331 14.67 -0.02 4.69
C ARG A 331 13.45 0.10 3.76
N THR A 332 12.28 -0.33 4.18
CA THR A 332 11.07 -0.18 3.36
C THR A 332 10.55 1.26 3.36
N GLY A 333 11.01 2.10 4.30
CA GLY A 333 10.74 3.54 4.37
C GLY A 333 11.23 4.36 3.18
N LEU A 334 12.06 3.80 2.30
CA LEU A 334 12.42 4.45 1.03
C LEU A 334 11.25 4.47 0.02
N LEU A 335 10.34 3.50 0.09
CA LEU A 335 9.30 3.29 -0.92
C LEU A 335 8.34 4.49 -1.08
N PRO A 336 7.89 5.16 0.01
CA PRO A 336 7.15 6.41 -0.09
C PRO A 336 7.83 7.51 -0.87
N PHE A 337 9.12 7.73 -0.63
CA PHE A 337 9.87 8.73 -1.40
C PHE A 337 9.86 8.40 -2.89
N ILE A 338 10.05 7.12 -3.23
CA ILE A 338 10.10 6.72 -4.64
C ILE A 338 8.76 6.93 -5.33
N PHE A 339 7.64 6.53 -4.73
CA PHE A 339 6.36 6.61 -5.43
C PHE A 339 5.87 8.05 -5.63
N ILE A 340 6.40 9.02 -4.88
CA ILE A 340 6.15 10.46 -5.10
C ILE A 340 6.79 10.94 -6.40
N PHE A 341 7.97 10.42 -6.75
CA PHE A 341 8.64 10.72 -8.02
C PHE A 341 8.30 9.75 -9.15
N ASN A 342 7.82 8.54 -8.82
CA ASN A 342 7.38 7.52 -9.76
C ASN A 342 5.98 7.02 -9.41
N ASN A 343 4.98 7.79 -9.84
CA ASN A 343 3.56 7.47 -9.65
C ASN A 343 3.14 6.13 -10.30
N GLY A 344 3.95 5.57 -11.20
CA GLY A 344 3.71 4.24 -11.78
C GLY A 344 3.68 3.13 -10.73
N LEU A 345 4.41 3.28 -9.62
CA LEU A 345 4.33 2.39 -8.46
C LEU A 345 2.93 2.35 -7.84
N LEU A 346 2.17 3.42 -7.97
CA LEU A 346 0.79 3.53 -7.50
C LEU A 346 -0.21 3.13 -8.59
N MET A 347 0.23 2.58 -9.72
CA MET A 347 -0.62 2.29 -10.88
C MET A 347 -1.32 3.54 -11.44
N ILE A 348 -0.63 4.69 -11.40
CA ILE A 348 -1.11 5.97 -11.93
C ILE A 348 -0.32 6.29 -13.20
N ASP A 349 -0.99 6.80 -14.24
CA ASP A 349 -0.43 7.17 -15.55
C ASP A 349 0.30 6.04 -16.29
N LEU A 350 -0.19 4.80 -16.18
CA LEU A 350 0.38 3.67 -16.92
C LEU A 350 -0.10 3.68 -18.37
N GLN A 351 0.83 3.62 -19.32
CA GLN A 351 0.56 3.71 -20.77
C GLN A 351 0.18 2.36 -21.42
N GLY A 352 -0.16 1.35 -20.62
CA GLY A 352 -0.64 0.04 -21.09
C GLY A 352 -0.09 -1.16 -20.31
N PRO A 353 -0.41 -2.39 -20.72
CA PRO A 353 -0.02 -3.61 -20.01
C PRO A 353 1.50 -3.85 -19.96
N LEU A 354 2.22 -3.48 -21.03
CA LEU A 354 3.68 -3.62 -21.07
C LEU A 354 4.36 -2.65 -20.09
N ASP A 355 3.91 -1.40 -20.04
CA ASP A 355 4.40 -0.40 -19.08
C ASP A 355 4.16 -0.88 -17.64
N PHE A 356 2.98 -1.46 -17.37
CA PHE A 356 2.68 -2.06 -16.08
C PHE A 356 3.63 -3.21 -15.69
N ILE A 357 3.87 -4.15 -16.61
CA ILE A 357 4.81 -5.28 -16.37
C ILE A 357 6.22 -4.75 -16.12
N LEU A 358 6.67 -3.76 -16.90
CA LEU A 358 7.98 -3.15 -16.73
C LEU A 358 8.11 -2.50 -15.35
N VAL A 359 7.14 -1.68 -14.92
CA VAL A 359 7.14 -1.10 -13.57
C VAL A 359 7.23 -2.18 -12.50
N ILE A 360 6.48 -3.28 -12.64
CA ILE A 360 6.51 -4.37 -11.66
C ILE A 360 7.92 -4.98 -11.57
N VAL A 361 8.47 -5.38 -12.71
CA VAL A 361 9.75 -6.09 -12.78
C VAL A 361 10.89 -5.18 -12.33
N THR A 362 10.95 -3.94 -12.80
CA THR A 362 12.03 -3.01 -12.43
C THR A 362 11.97 -2.67 -10.95
N SER A 363 10.77 -2.43 -10.39
CA SER A 363 10.61 -2.07 -8.98
C SER A 363 10.91 -3.24 -8.05
N ALA A 364 10.53 -4.46 -8.42
CA ALA A 364 10.88 -5.67 -7.66
C ALA A 364 12.40 -5.89 -7.65
N LEU A 365 13.06 -5.77 -8.81
CA LEU A 365 14.51 -5.89 -8.92
C LEU A 365 15.25 -4.76 -8.18
N ALA A 366 14.75 -3.53 -8.27
CA ALA A 366 15.29 -2.38 -7.55
C ALA A 366 15.26 -2.62 -6.03
N MET A 367 14.14 -3.16 -5.54
CA MET A 367 13.97 -3.47 -4.13
C MET A 367 14.90 -4.59 -3.65
N VAL A 368 15.08 -5.65 -4.44
CA VAL A 368 16.08 -6.69 -4.16
C VAL A 368 17.48 -6.10 -4.11
N ALA A 369 17.85 -5.25 -5.08
CA ALA A 369 19.15 -4.58 -5.09
C ALA A 369 19.33 -3.66 -3.87
N PHE A 370 18.28 -2.94 -3.47
CA PHE A 370 18.29 -2.05 -2.32
C PHE A 370 18.49 -2.80 -1.00
N VAL A 371 17.70 -3.84 -0.76
CA VAL A 371 17.84 -4.68 0.43
C VAL A 371 19.22 -5.34 0.46
N ALA A 372 19.67 -5.87 -0.68
CA ALA A 372 20.99 -6.48 -0.79
C ALA A 372 22.12 -5.50 -0.45
N ALA A 373 22.05 -4.27 -0.96
CA ALA A 373 23.03 -3.23 -0.66
C ALA A 373 23.02 -2.83 0.83
N THR A 374 21.83 -2.54 1.37
CA THR A 374 21.67 -2.02 2.75
C THR A 374 21.86 -3.08 3.84
N GLN A 375 21.74 -4.37 3.53
CA GLN A 375 22.13 -5.46 4.41
C GLN A 375 23.57 -5.95 4.18
N ASN A 376 24.29 -5.35 3.23
CA ASN A 376 25.66 -5.70 2.85
C ASN A 376 25.84 -7.18 2.46
N TRP A 377 24.79 -7.77 1.89
CA TRP A 377 24.73 -9.18 1.56
C TRP A 377 23.78 -9.43 0.40
N PHE A 378 24.20 -10.22 -0.58
CA PHE A 378 23.32 -10.66 -1.66
C PHE A 378 23.34 -12.20 -1.74
N LEU A 379 24.33 -12.77 -2.46
CA LEU A 379 24.64 -14.20 -2.38
C LEU A 379 25.76 -14.47 -1.36
N VAL A 380 26.67 -13.51 -1.25
CA VAL A 380 27.78 -13.45 -0.30
C VAL A 380 27.85 -12.02 0.24
N ARG A 381 28.73 -11.79 1.23
CA ARG A 381 29.02 -10.45 1.71
C ARG A 381 29.46 -9.54 0.55
N ASN A 382 28.77 -8.41 0.40
CA ASN A 382 29.06 -7.45 -0.64
C ASN A 382 30.41 -6.77 -0.37
N ARG A 383 31.14 -6.47 -1.44
CA ARG A 383 32.24 -5.50 -1.37
C ARG A 383 31.67 -4.08 -1.45
N TRP A 384 32.41 -3.09 -0.97
CA TRP A 384 31.95 -1.70 -0.93
C TRP A 384 31.50 -1.19 -2.32
N TYR A 385 32.24 -1.52 -3.38
CA TYR A 385 31.89 -1.13 -4.75
C TYR A 385 30.66 -1.90 -5.29
N GLU A 386 30.41 -3.13 -4.84
CA GLU A 386 29.19 -3.87 -5.21
C GLU A 386 27.96 -3.27 -4.51
N ALA A 387 28.12 -2.82 -3.26
CA ALA A 387 27.05 -2.11 -2.56
C ALA A 387 26.71 -0.80 -3.27
N ILE A 388 27.72 -0.02 -3.69
CA ILE A 388 27.50 1.21 -4.47
C ILE A 388 26.83 0.89 -5.82
N ALA A 389 27.31 -0.13 -6.53
CA ALA A 389 26.71 -0.56 -7.80
C ALA A 389 25.24 -0.97 -7.61
N LEU A 390 24.91 -1.72 -6.56
CA LEU A 390 23.55 -2.12 -6.24
C LEU A 390 22.65 -0.93 -5.86
N LEU A 391 23.18 0.09 -5.16
CA LEU A 391 22.46 1.34 -4.90
C LEU A 391 22.21 2.13 -6.17
N LEU A 392 23.19 2.20 -7.09
CA LEU A 392 23.04 2.85 -8.39
C LEU A 392 21.99 2.13 -9.27
N ILE A 393 22.00 0.79 -9.26
CA ILE A 393 20.98 -0.04 -9.93
C ILE A 393 19.61 0.24 -9.33
N CYS A 394 19.48 0.22 -8.01
CA CYS A 394 18.24 0.54 -7.30
C CYS A 394 17.68 1.91 -7.74
N PHE A 395 18.50 2.96 -7.68
CA PHE A 395 18.10 4.31 -8.06
C PHE A 395 17.65 4.38 -9.53
N THR A 396 18.43 3.78 -10.43
CA THR A 396 18.14 3.77 -11.87
C THR A 396 16.87 2.98 -12.20
N LEU A 397 16.61 1.87 -11.53
CA LEU A 397 15.42 1.06 -11.78
C LEU A 397 14.14 1.65 -11.16
N PHE A 398 14.25 2.34 -10.03
CA PHE A 398 13.12 3.02 -9.39
C PHE A 398 12.73 4.34 -10.06
N ARG A 399 13.72 5.10 -10.56
CA ARG A 399 13.49 6.33 -11.31
C ARG A 399 14.24 6.28 -12.66
N PRO A 400 13.81 5.44 -13.61
CA PRO A 400 14.51 5.24 -14.87
C PRO A 400 14.49 6.50 -15.76
N GLY A 401 13.47 7.35 -15.58
CA GLY A 401 13.39 8.65 -16.24
C GLY A 401 14.39 9.69 -15.75
N TYR A 402 15.00 9.55 -14.56
CA TYR A 402 15.88 10.59 -14.00
C TYR A 402 17.01 11.00 -14.94
N TRP A 403 17.68 10.01 -15.52
CA TRP A 403 18.80 10.25 -16.43
C TRP A 403 18.35 10.87 -17.75
N LEU A 404 17.12 10.56 -18.19
CA LEU A 404 16.52 11.18 -19.36
C LEU A 404 16.08 12.62 -19.07
N ASP A 405 15.53 12.87 -17.87
CA ASP A 405 15.08 14.19 -17.42
C ASP A 405 16.23 15.22 -17.37
N LEU A 406 17.49 14.77 -17.26
CA LEU A 406 18.69 15.64 -17.34
C LEU A 406 18.99 16.15 -18.75
N VAL A 407 18.48 15.46 -19.77
CA VAL A 407 18.73 15.75 -21.19
C VAL A 407 17.49 16.34 -21.85
N ASP A 408 16.31 15.83 -21.49
CA ASP A 408 15.03 16.19 -22.10
C ASP A 408 13.91 16.20 -21.06
N GLU A 409 13.27 17.37 -20.91
CA GLU A 409 12.26 17.60 -19.89
C GLU A 409 11.00 16.75 -20.15
N PRO A 410 10.39 16.18 -19.08
CA PRO A 410 9.24 15.30 -19.23
C PRO A 410 7.96 15.99 -19.71
N PHE A 411 7.85 17.30 -19.49
CA PHE A 411 6.66 18.09 -19.83
C PHE A 411 7.08 19.39 -20.49
N VAL A 412 6.34 19.79 -21.52
CA VAL A 412 6.49 21.09 -22.17
C VAL A 412 5.29 21.96 -21.80
N GLU A 413 5.56 23.21 -21.45
CA GLU A 413 4.54 24.20 -21.16
C GLU A 413 3.92 24.71 -22.46
N LYS A 414 2.58 24.59 -22.56
CA LYS A 414 1.81 25.18 -23.66
C LYS A 414 1.05 26.42 -23.18
N PRO A 415 0.81 27.40 -24.07
CA PRO A 415 0.03 28.58 -23.75
C PRO A 415 -1.38 28.25 -23.30
N VAL A 416 -1.90 29.06 -22.39
CA VAL A 416 -3.23 28.93 -21.77
C VAL A 416 -4.37 28.97 -22.80
N SER A 417 -4.18 29.67 -23.93
CA SER A 417 -5.14 29.67 -25.04
C SER A 417 -5.43 28.27 -25.60
N GLN A 418 -4.50 27.32 -25.42
CA GLN A 418 -4.67 25.93 -25.82
C GLN A 418 -5.20 25.04 -24.68
N LEU A 419 -5.61 25.60 -23.54
CA LEU A 419 -6.11 24.84 -22.38
C LEU A 419 -7.27 23.94 -22.76
N ASN A 420 -8.33 24.48 -23.35
CA ASN A 420 -9.51 23.70 -23.72
C ASN A 420 -9.14 22.59 -24.73
N GLN A 421 -8.34 22.90 -25.74
CA GLN A 421 -7.87 21.91 -26.72
C GLN A 421 -7.02 20.80 -26.08
N THR A 422 -6.17 21.16 -25.12
CA THR A 422 -5.31 20.21 -24.40
C THR A 422 -6.13 19.32 -23.49
N VAL A 423 -7.11 19.89 -22.78
CA VAL A 423 -8.05 19.15 -21.93
C VAL A 423 -8.86 18.17 -22.79
N ASP A 424 -9.37 18.60 -23.93
CA ASP A 424 -10.13 17.75 -24.86
C ASP A 424 -9.25 16.63 -25.45
N ALA A 425 -8.01 16.93 -25.82
CA ALA A 425 -7.06 15.96 -26.36
C ALA A 425 -6.53 14.96 -25.31
N THR A 426 -6.64 15.29 -24.02
CA THR A 426 -6.16 14.42 -22.94
C THR A 426 -7.06 13.19 -22.83
N PRO A 427 -6.53 11.95 -22.92
CA PRO A 427 -7.34 10.74 -22.80
C PRO A 427 -8.18 10.71 -21.52
N ALA A 428 -9.35 10.06 -21.59
CA ALA A 428 -10.21 9.88 -20.43
C ALA A 428 -9.47 9.24 -19.24
N GLY A 429 -9.61 9.82 -18.05
CA GLY A 429 -8.95 9.34 -16.83
C GLY A 429 -7.46 9.70 -16.69
N GLN A 430 -6.88 10.44 -17.65
CA GLN A 430 -5.56 11.05 -17.46
C GLN A 430 -5.67 12.44 -16.82
N ALA A 431 -4.60 12.81 -16.13
CA ALA A 431 -4.53 14.09 -15.44
C ALA A 431 -3.99 15.20 -16.34
N VAL A 432 -4.54 16.39 -16.17
CA VAL A 432 -3.97 17.63 -16.70
C VAL A 432 -3.19 18.33 -15.60
N ARG A 433 -2.07 18.94 -15.98
CA ARG A 433 -1.20 19.70 -15.09
C ARG A 433 -1.31 21.18 -15.45
N LEU A 434 -1.72 21.99 -14.49
CA LEU A 434 -1.93 23.42 -14.65
C LEU A 434 -0.90 24.16 -13.81
N ARG A 435 -0.24 25.15 -14.41
CA ARG A 435 0.57 26.13 -13.69
C ARG A 435 -0.32 27.34 -13.42
N LEU A 436 -0.35 27.76 -12.17
CA LEU A 436 -1.18 28.86 -11.69
C LEU A 436 -0.36 29.84 -10.88
N LYS A 437 -0.69 31.12 -10.98
CA LYS A 437 -0.29 32.16 -10.03
C LYS A 437 -1.42 32.37 -9.04
N THR A 438 -1.08 32.27 -7.76
CA THR A 438 -2.00 32.50 -6.65
C THR A 438 -1.33 33.40 -5.63
N VAL A 439 -2.13 34.04 -4.78
CA VAL A 439 -1.61 34.90 -3.71
C VAL A 439 -1.63 34.09 -2.41
N ASN A 440 -0.49 34.03 -1.72
CA ASN A 440 -0.42 33.39 -0.41
C ASN A 440 -1.14 34.25 0.64
N ILE A 441 -1.29 33.73 1.87
CA ILE A 441 -1.98 34.48 2.94
C ILE A 441 -1.25 35.76 3.38
N ASN A 442 0.05 35.86 3.08
CA ASN A 442 0.91 37.00 3.38
C ASN A 442 0.79 38.10 2.31
N GLY A 443 0.10 37.83 1.20
CA GLY A 443 -0.06 38.75 0.08
C GLY A 443 1.02 38.62 -1.01
N ASP A 444 1.91 37.64 -0.91
CA ASP A 444 2.94 37.39 -1.93
C ASP A 444 2.38 36.52 -3.07
N GLU A 445 2.78 36.85 -4.29
CA GLU A 445 2.50 36.02 -5.47
C GLU A 445 3.36 34.76 -5.44
N ILE A 446 2.72 33.60 -5.51
CA ILE A 446 3.37 32.30 -5.58
C ILE A 446 2.87 31.52 -6.80
N GLU A 447 3.78 30.79 -7.44
CA GLU A 447 3.44 29.87 -8.51
C GLU A 447 3.16 28.46 -7.95
N LYS A 448 2.12 27.81 -8.48
CA LYS A 448 1.73 26.46 -8.12
C LYS A 448 1.55 25.60 -9.37
N LEU A 449 2.12 24.41 -9.36
CA LEU A 449 1.85 23.37 -10.34
C LEU A 449 0.91 22.33 -9.75
N VAL A 450 -0.32 22.25 -10.28
CA VAL A 450 -1.37 21.38 -9.77
C VAL A 450 -1.73 20.29 -10.78
N ARG A 451 -1.95 19.07 -10.29
CA ARG A 451 -2.44 17.93 -11.07
C ARG A 451 -3.93 17.71 -10.84
N LEU A 452 -4.75 17.83 -11.87
CA LEU A 452 -6.18 17.52 -11.81
C LEU A 452 -6.48 16.25 -12.62
N ASP A 453 -7.02 15.24 -11.96
CA ASP A 453 -7.44 14.00 -12.63
C ASP A 453 -8.83 14.25 -13.24
N LEU A 454 -8.93 14.15 -14.57
CA LEU A 454 -10.16 14.49 -15.28
C LEU A 454 -11.01 13.25 -15.53
N ALA A 455 -12.28 13.30 -15.14
CA ALA A 455 -13.25 12.27 -15.49
C ALA A 455 -13.60 12.30 -16.99
N GLU A 456 -14.37 11.31 -17.44
CA GLU A 456 -15.01 11.36 -18.75
C GLU A 456 -16.01 12.51 -18.82
N GLY A 457 -15.96 13.29 -19.90
CA GLY A 457 -16.86 14.40 -20.17
C GLY A 457 -16.82 14.73 -21.66
N LYS A 458 -17.88 15.38 -22.16
CA LYS A 458 -18.04 15.64 -23.60
C LYS A 458 -17.13 16.76 -24.08
N ASN A 459 -16.94 17.77 -23.23
CA ASN A 459 -16.18 18.99 -23.53
C ASN A 459 -15.25 19.34 -22.37
N ALA A 460 -14.21 20.15 -22.64
CA ALA A 460 -13.22 20.57 -21.66
C ALA A 460 -13.82 21.17 -20.38
N THR A 461 -14.86 22.00 -20.51
CA THR A 461 -15.55 22.63 -19.37
C THR A 461 -16.16 21.59 -18.43
N GLU A 462 -16.89 20.61 -18.96
CA GLU A 462 -17.51 19.53 -18.16
C GLU A 462 -16.44 18.68 -17.45
N ARG A 463 -15.31 18.44 -18.13
CA ARG A 463 -14.18 17.71 -17.56
C ARG A 463 -13.49 18.49 -16.44
N LEU A 464 -13.27 19.79 -16.60
CA LEU A 464 -12.71 20.64 -15.54
C LEU A 464 -13.68 20.78 -14.36
N GLU A 465 -14.98 20.91 -14.63
CA GLU A 465 -16.03 20.91 -13.60
C GLU A 465 -16.10 19.59 -12.82
N SER A 466 -15.79 18.46 -13.46
CA SER A 466 -15.68 17.16 -12.79
C SER A 466 -14.56 17.13 -11.74
N ALA A 467 -13.46 17.84 -12.00
CA ALA A 467 -12.38 18.07 -11.03
C ALA A 467 -12.74 19.16 -9.99
N GLY A 468 -13.90 19.82 -10.17
CA GLY A 468 -14.44 20.88 -9.34
C GLY A 468 -13.88 22.25 -9.64
N LEU A 469 -13.34 22.46 -10.84
CA LEU A 469 -12.76 23.71 -11.30
C LEU A 469 -13.63 24.30 -12.42
N SER A 470 -14.21 25.48 -12.22
CA SER A 470 -14.70 26.30 -13.33
C SER A 470 -13.62 27.28 -13.75
N VAL A 471 -13.49 27.54 -15.05
CA VAL A 471 -12.52 28.48 -15.61
C VAL A 471 -13.29 29.57 -16.36
N SER A 472 -12.86 30.82 -16.16
CA SER A 472 -13.43 31.99 -16.81
C SER A 472 -12.35 32.72 -17.60
N GLU A 473 -12.67 33.11 -18.82
CA GLU A 473 -11.76 33.88 -19.68
C GLU A 473 -11.91 35.38 -19.38
N LEU A 474 -10.80 36.05 -19.06
CA LEU A 474 -10.75 37.49 -18.78
C LEU A 474 -9.64 38.12 -19.64
N GLY A 475 -10.01 38.56 -20.85
CA GLY A 475 -9.05 39.05 -21.84
C GLY A 475 -8.14 37.93 -22.35
N ASP A 476 -6.82 38.13 -22.31
CA ASP A 476 -5.83 37.11 -22.69
C ASP A 476 -5.48 36.13 -21.55
N SER A 477 -6.07 36.31 -20.36
CA SER A 477 -5.82 35.50 -19.17
C SER A 477 -7.00 34.55 -18.88
N MET A 478 -6.71 33.30 -18.48
CA MET A 478 -7.72 32.41 -17.92
C MET A 478 -7.62 32.47 -16.40
N THR A 479 -8.75 32.70 -15.75
CA THR A 479 -8.85 32.79 -14.29
C THR A 479 -9.70 31.66 -13.74
N VAL A 480 -9.35 31.22 -12.54
CA VAL A 480 -10.15 30.25 -11.79
C VAL A 480 -11.45 30.94 -11.35
N GLY A 481 -12.57 30.37 -11.74
CA GLY A 481 -13.90 30.81 -11.31
C GLY A 481 -14.30 30.14 -10.00
N ILE A 482 -15.43 29.42 -10.02
CA ILE A 482 -15.96 28.72 -8.85
C ILE A 482 -15.16 27.42 -8.63
N VAL A 483 -14.69 27.25 -7.40
CA VAL A 483 -14.10 25.99 -6.92
C VAL A 483 -15.12 25.26 -6.05
N ARG A 484 -15.52 24.05 -6.45
CA ARG A 484 -16.55 23.28 -5.72
C ARG A 484 -15.99 22.78 -4.39
N LEU A 485 -16.73 22.96 -3.30
CA LEU A 485 -16.32 22.47 -1.98
C LEU A 485 -16.13 20.94 -1.96
N GLY A 486 -15.03 20.48 -1.36
CA GLY A 486 -14.68 19.05 -1.25
C GLY A 486 -14.13 18.41 -2.54
N SER A 487 -14.01 19.18 -3.63
CA SER A 487 -13.44 18.74 -4.91
C SER A 487 -11.92 18.55 -4.87
N GLN A 488 -11.35 18.03 -5.95
CA GLN A 488 -9.91 17.92 -6.11
C GLN A 488 -9.25 19.29 -6.16
N ALA A 489 -9.80 20.23 -6.93
CA ALA A 489 -9.34 21.61 -7.01
C ALA A 489 -9.28 22.29 -5.61
N ALA A 490 -10.31 22.12 -4.80
CA ALA A 490 -10.34 22.63 -3.43
C ALA A 490 -9.24 22.00 -2.54
N LYS A 491 -8.96 20.71 -2.70
CA LYS A 491 -7.91 20.00 -1.94
C LYS A 491 -6.49 20.42 -2.30
N PHE A 492 -6.28 20.93 -3.51
CA PHE A 492 -5.03 21.58 -3.92
C PHE A 492 -4.94 23.05 -3.49
N GLY A 493 -5.97 23.57 -2.82
CA GLY A 493 -5.99 24.94 -2.32
C GLY A 493 -6.15 25.99 -3.42
N LEU A 494 -6.79 25.64 -4.53
CA LEU A 494 -7.15 26.59 -5.58
C LEU A 494 -8.27 27.52 -5.10
N GLN A 495 -8.19 28.79 -5.46
CA GLN A 495 -9.12 29.83 -5.06
C GLN A 495 -9.74 30.54 -6.27
N PRO A 496 -10.99 31.03 -6.17
CA PRO A 496 -11.55 31.94 -7.15
C PRO A 496 -10.66 33.17 -7.33
N GLY A 497 -10.30 33.47 -8.57
CA GLY A 497 -9.41 34.58 -8.93
C GLY A 497 -7.96 34.18 -9.20
N ASP A 498 -7.55 32.93 -8.93
CA ASP A 498 -6.21 32.45 -9.31
C ASP A 498 -6.02 32.53 -10.83
N GLU A 499 -4.84 32.98 -11.29
CA GLU A 499 -4.53 33.10 -12.71
C GLU A 499 -3.89 31.80 -13.21
N ILE A 500 -4.44 31.20 -14.27
CA ILE A 500 -3.83 30.04 -14.94
C ILE A 500 -2.83 30.57 -15.95
N THR A 501 -1.55 30.29 -15.76
CA THR A 501 -0.45 30.80 -16.58
C THR A 501 0.04 29.82 -17.64
N GLY A 502 -0.22 28.52 -17.47
CA GLY A 502 0.22 27.51 -18.44
C GLY A 502 -0.40 26.14 -18.23
N VAL A 503 -0.32 25.32 -19.27
CA VAL A 503 -0.75 23.91 -19.25
C VAL A 503 0.42 23.02 -19.64
N MET A 504 0.78 22.09 -18.76
CA MET A 504 1.91 21.19 -18.98
C MET A 504 1.45 19.93 -19.72
N VAL A 505 2.02 19.70 -20.91
CA VAL A 505 1.72 18.54 -21.76
C VAL A 505 2.91 17.59 -21.78
N PRO A 506 2.71 16.25 -21.76
CA PRO A 506 3.82 15.30 -21.90
C PRO A 506 4.63 15.56 -23.17
N ASN A 507 5.96 15.57 -23.04
CA ASN A 507 6.86 15.74 -24.18
C ASN A 507 6.99 14.45 -25.00
N ASP A 508 7.25 14.57 -26.31
CA ASP A 508 7.49 13.42 -27.20
C ASP A 508 8.96 12.97 -27.08
N ARG A 509 9.21 11.96 -26.25
CA ARG A 509 10.56 11.53 -25.88
C ARG A 509 10.74 10.01 -25.93
N PRO A 510 11.99 9.51 -26.07
CA PRO A 510 12.27 8.08 -26.01
C PRO A 510 11.76 7.45 -24.71
N SER A 511 11.49 6.14 -24.76
CA SER A 511 10.98 5.42 -23.59
C SER A 511 11.87 5.60 -22.36
N ARG A 512 11.28 5.96 -21.21
CA ARG A 512 12.00 6.08 -19.93
C ARG A 512 12.81 4.83 -19.54
N TYR A 513 12.52 3.66 -20.11
CA TYR A 513 13.14 2.38 -19.76
C TYR A 513 14.49 2.10 -20.44
N TRP A 514 15.02 2.99 -21.28
CA TRP A 514 16.34 2.78 -21.90
C TRP A 514 17.46 2.53 -20.88
N PHE A 515 17.42 3.21 -19.74
CA PHE A 515 18.40 3.07 -18.66
C PHE A 515 18.23 1.78 -17.83
N VAL A 516 17.16 1.01 -18.05
CA VAL A 516 16.96 -0.30 -17.41
C VAL A 516 17.96 -1.32 -17.95
N LEU A 517 18.24 -1.31 -19.26
CA LEU A 517 19.17 -2.25 -19.87
C LEU A 517 20.58 -2.21 -19.25
N PRO A 518 21.27 -1.05 -19.17
CA PRO A 518 22.58 -0.99 -18.51
C PRO A 518 22.50 -1.36 -17.03
N ALA A 519 21.42 -1.01 -16.33
CA ALA A 519 21.22 -1.40 -14.94
C ALA A 519 21.09 -2.94 -14.77
N LEU A 520 20.37 -3.62 -15.66
CA LEU A 520 20.25 -5.08 -15.68
C LEU A 520 21.58 -5.76 -16.01
N CYS A 521 22.35 -5.22 -16.96
CA CYS A 521 23.69 -5.71 -17.28
C CYS A 521 24.62 -5.61 -16.07
N LEU A 522 24.61 -4.47 -15.36
CA LEU A 522 25.41 -4.28 -14.15
C LEU A 522 24.95 -5.21 -13.02
N PHE A 523 23.65 -5.41 -12.85
CA PHE A 523 23.09 -6.35 -11.88
C PHE A 523 23.54 -7.80 -12.15
N GLY A 524 23.48 -8.22 -13.43
CA GLY A 524 23.97 -9.52 -13.86
C GLY A 524 25.47 -9.72 -13.62
N LEU A 525 26.28 -8.67 -13.83
CA LEU A 525 27.72 -8.68 -13.56
C LEU A 525 28.00 -8.86 -12.06
N VAL A 526 27.30 -8.12 -11.19
CA VAL A 526 27.41 -8.28 -9.72
C VAL A 526 27.04 -9.70 -9.31
N PHE A 527 25.90 -10.21 -9.80
CA PHE A 527 25.46 -11.59 -9.53
C PHE A 527 26.51 -12.63 -9.94
N TRP A 528 27.09 -12.49 -11.13
CA TRP A 528 28.10 -13.41 -11.64
C TRP A 528 29.39 -13.38 -10.83
N LEU A 529 29.88 -12.18 -10.47
CA LEU A 529 31.06 -12.02 -9.60
C LEU A 529 30.84 -12.65 -8.22
N GLN A 530 29.66 -12.49 -7.64
CA GLN A 530 29.32 -13.09 -6.36
C GLN A 530 29.18 -14.60 -6.42
N ARG A 531 28.56 -15.13 -7.48
CA ARG A 531 28.41 -16.57 -7.70
C ARG A 531 29.77 -17.26 -7.79
N ARG A 532 30.73 -16.67 -8.53
CA ARG A 532 32.11 -17.18 -8.60
C ARG A 532 32.78 -17.23 -7.23
N ARG A 533 32.62 -16.19 -6.41
CA ARG A 533 33.16 -16.16 -5.04
C ARG A 533 32.50 -17.19 -4.13
N LYS A 534 31.19 -17.40 -4.24
CA LYS A 534 30.47 -18.43 -3.49
C LYS A 534 30.98 -19.83 -3.83
N GLN A 535 31.18 -20.12 -5.12
CA GLN A 535 31.70 -21.42 -5.57
C GLN A 535 33.14 -21.65 -5.11
N ALA A 536 33.99 -20.62 -5.13
CA ALA A 536 35.37 -20.71 -4.63
C ALA A 536 35.48 -20.93 -3.12
N ALA A 537 34.43 -20.58 -2.35
CA ALA A 537 34.38 -20.76 -0.90
C ALA A 537 33.79 -22.12 -0.46
N LEU A 538 33.23 -22.92 -1.39
CA LEU A 538 32.77 -24.27 -1.08
C LEU A 538 33.99 -25.21 -1.00
N PRO A 539 34.08 -26.08 0.02
CA PRO A 539 35.16 -27.07 0.10
C PRO A 539 35.12 -27.97 -1.13
N VAL A 540 36.31 -28.27 -1.69
CA VAL A 540 36.48 -29.13 -2.87
C VAL A 540 35.79 -30.47 -2.63
N GLY A 541 34.66 -30.72 -3.30
CA GLY A 541 33.86 -31.94 -3.16
C GLY A 541 32.38 -31.75 -2.78
N ALA A 542 31.96 -30.55 -2.37
CA ALA A 542 30.54 -30.27 -2.12
C ALA A 542 29.82 -29.90 -3.44
N VAL A 543 29.03 -30.82 -4.00
CA VAL A 543 28.11 -30.55 -5.11
C VAL A 543 26.95 -29.66 -4.59
N PRO A 544 26.52 -28.63 -5.34
CA PRO A 544 25.56 -27.61 -4.90
C PRO A 544 24.17 -28.13 -4.52
#